data_AF-A0A3M0WUI8-F1
#
_entry.id   AF-A0A3M0WUI8-F1
#
_cell.length_a   1.000
_cell.length_b   1.000
_cell.length_c   1.000
_cell.angle_alpha   90.00
_cell.angle_beta   90.00
_cell.angle_gamma   90.00
#
_symmetry.space_group_name_H-M   'P 1'
#
loop_
_entity.id
_entity.type
_entity.pdbx_description
1 polymer ?
#
loop_
_entity_poly.entity_id
_entity_poly.type
_entity_poly.pdbx_seq_one_letter_code
_entity_poly.pdbx_strand_id
1 'polypeptide(L)'
;MTFLNPAILLGLLAASVPIIIHLFNRRKLEIVEFSTLKFLKELQKTKIKRIKLKQIILLILRVLIIVFLVFAFARPAIKSINSSYGSSSSKSTGVLILDDSPSMAIIEGRGSKFSKAKHLMKSIMNFYQDGDDIIIYYASEPDRNYKFNTPEQAINFFSKKSVSEKPANLLECLKKASDILKRSSNINKEIFLLSDLQKDNLNSVDSISAYFNSEGINFYITDFENSQKVNYSLNSISINNRIFELNKEISINVAAKGNTGDRVLSLFINKSRAAQKRIEFENGNRISEDFTVTLKETGLLQIHASLEEDDFDYDNSFYEAISIPEIINVGLIYNDIEEITFIKSALEVEEGKSIKTTTI
;
A
#
# COMPACT_ATOMS: atom_id res chain seq x y z
N MET A 1 24.23 -11.85 -14.82
CA MET A 1 24.22 -13.02 -13.92
C MET A 1 24.82 -12.59 -12.60
N THR A 2 24.06 -12.65 -11.51
CA THR A 2 24.55 -12.36 -10.16
C THR A 2 24.70 -13.67 -9.39
N PHE A 3 25.81 -13.86 -8.69
CA PHE A 3 26.02 -15.03 -7.85
C PHE A 3 25.72 -14.66 -6.40
N LEU A 4 24.97 -15.51 -5.69
CA LEU A 4 24.65 -15.27 -4.28
C LEU A 4 25.91 -15.34 -3.39
N ASN A 5 26.86 -16.20 -3.76
CA ASN A 5 28.10 -16.43 -3.03
C ASN A 5 29.31 -16.36 -3.97
N PRO A 6 29.80 -15.15 -4.31
CA PRO A 6 30.89 -14.99 -5.28
C PRO A 6 32.23 -15.61 -4.83
N ALA A 7 32.46 -15.73 -3.51
CA ALA A 7 33.68 -16.34 -2.97
C ALA A 7 33.85 -17.82 -3.36
N ILE A 8 32.74 -18.54 -3.60
CA ILE A 8 32.76 -19.97 -3.96
C ILE A 8 33.32 -20.20 -5.36
N LEU A 9 33.34 -19.18 -6.25
CA LEU A 9 33.97 -19.28 -7.56
C LEU A 9 35.48 -19.55 -7.50
N LEU A 10 36.16 -19.19 -6.40
CA LEU A 10 37.57 -19.58 -6.19
C LEU A 10 37.75 -21.11 -6.15
N GLY A 11 36.70 -21.86 -5.83
CA GLY A 11 36.65 -23.31 -5.91
C GLY A 11 36.87 -23.88 -7.32
N LEU A 12 36.71 -23.07 -8.39
CA LEU A 12 37.07 -23.50 -9.75
C LEU A 12 38.57 -23.82 -9.89
N LEU A 13 39.44 -23.28 -9.04
CA LEU A 13 40.86 -23.66 -9.01
C LEU A 13 41.04 -25.15 -8.71
N ALA A 14 40.14 -25.76 -7.92
CA ALA A 14 40.18 -27.20 -7.64
C ALA A 14 39.90 -28.06 -8.89
N ALA A 15 39.20 -27.52 -9.89
CA ALA A 15 38.98 -28.20 -11.18
C ALA A 15 40.29 -28.34 -12.01
N SER A 16 41.34 -27.59 -11.65
CA SER A 16 42.67 -27.73 -12.26
C SER A 16 43.45 -28.94 -11.73
N VAL A 17 43.09 -29.47 -10.55
CA VAL A 17 43.81 -30.58 -9.90
C VAL A 17 43.79 -31.87 -10.75
N PRO A 18 42.65 -32.36 -11.28
CA PRO A 18 42.63 -33.54 -12.16
C PRO A 18 43.43 -33.36 -13.44
N ILE A 19 43.47 -32.13 -13.98
CA ILE A 19 44.19 -31.78 -15.20
C ILE A 19 45.70 -31.84 -14.96
N ILE A 20 46.15 -31.27 -13.84
CA ILE A 20 47.55 -31.28 -13.41
C ILE A 20 48.01 -32.71 -13.13
N ILE A 21 47.23 -33.50 -12.40
CA ILE A 21 47.53 -34.92 -12.15
C ILE A 21 47.60 -35.72 -13.45
N HIS A 22 46.69 -35.47 -14.40
CA HIS A 22 46.74 -36.13 -15.72
C HIS A 22 48.02 -35.79 -16.49
N LEU A 23 48.46 -34.53 -16.43
CA LEU A 23 49.69 -34.08 -17.10
C LEU A 23 50.94 -34.70 -16.47
N PHE A 24 50.99 -34.83 -15.14
CA PHE A 24 52.10 -35.47 -14.43
C PHE A 24 52.15 -36.98 -14.66
N ASN A 25 50.98 -37.65 -14.73
CA ASN A 25 50.90 -39.10 -14.98
C ASN A 25 51.26 -39.50 -16.43
N ARG A 26 51.59 -38.53 -17.30
CA ARG A 26 52.15 -38.79 -18.63
C ARG A 26 53.68 -38.98 -18.64
N ARG A 27 54.38 -38.87 -17.50
CA ARG A 27 55.84 -39.01 -17.46
C ARG A 27 56.28 -40.48 -17.41
N LYS A 28 57.00 -40.85 -18.47
CA LYS A 28 57.89 -42.01 -18.73
C LYS A 28 57.38 -43.39 -18.29
N LEU A 29 56.87 -44.13 -19.28
CA LEU A 29 56.98 -45.59 -19.29
C LEU A 29 58.46 -45.94 -19.55
N GLU A 30 59.11 -46.61 -18.62
CA GLU A 30 60.39 -47.26 -18.89
C GLU A 30 60.19 -48.34 -19.96
N ILE A 31 60.97 -48.24 -21.03
CA ILE A 31 60.94 -49.20 -22.12
C ILE A 31 61.89 -50.33 -21.73
N VAL A 32 61.34 -51.49 -21.36
CA VAL A 32 62.12 -52.73 -21.20
C VAL A 32 62.08 -53.46 -22.54
N GLU A 33 63.25 -53.73 -23.13
CA GLU A 33 63.35 -54.46 -24.40
C GLU A 33 63.22 -55.97 -24.15
N PHE A 34 62.23 -56.61 -24.78
CA PHE A 34 62.01 -58.05 -24.72
C PHE A 34 61.87 -58.62 -26.13
N SER A 35 62.52 -59.77 -26.39
CA SER A 35 62.92 -60.21 -27.75
C SER A 35 61.78 -60.75 -28.65
N THR A 36 60.55 -60.95 -28.16
CA THR A 36 59.52 -61.68 -28.93
C THR A 36 58.13 -61.01 -28.91
N LEU A 37 58.03 -59.73 -29.31
CA LEU A 37 56.76 -58.97 -29.28
C LEU A 37 56.26 -58.46 -30.65
N LYS A 38 56.88 -58.87 -31.76
CA LYS A 38 56.53 -58.37 -33.10
C LYS A 38 55.07 -58.68 -33.50
N PHE A 39 54.53 -59.82 -33.04
CA PHE A 39 53.14 -60.24 -33.29
C PHE A 39 52.10 -59.57 -32.36
N LEU A 40 52.51 -59.07 -31.20
CA LEU A 40 51.61 -58.46 -30.19
C LEU A 40 51.35 -56.96 -30.46
N LYS A 41 52.29 -56.27 -31.11
CA LYS A 41 52.21 -54.83 -31.46
C LYS A 41 51.09 -54.51 -32.45
N GLU A 42 50.72 -55.46 -33.32
CA GLU A 42 49.74 -55.24 -34.39
C GLU A 42 48.29 -55.30 -33.87
N LEU A 43 48.01 -56.13 -32.85
CA LEU A 43 46.72 -56.20 -32.15
C LEU A 43 46.49 -55.07 -31.13
N GLN A 44 47.54 -54.36 -30.71
CA GLN A 44 47.43 -53.29 -29.70
C GLN A 44 47.06 -51.92 -30.26
N LYS A 45 47.34 -51.62 -31.55
CA LYS A 45 47.11 -50.28 -32.13
C LYS A 45 45.65 -49.81 -32.05
N THR A 46 44.68 -50.72 -32.17
CA THR A 46 43.24 -50.40 -32.08
C THR A 46 42.74 -50.27 -30.64
N LYS A 47 43.19 -51.15 -29.72
CA LYS A 47 42.85 -51.07 -28.28
C LYS A 47 43.41 -49.80 -27.63
N ILE A 48 44.64 -49.38 -27.98
CA ILE A 48 45.28 -48.18 -27.41
C ILE A 48 44.50 -46.89 -27.76
N LYS A 49 43.97 -46.76 -28.98
CA LYS A 49 43.15 -45.59 -29.36
C LYS A 49 41.87 -45.48 -28.54
N ARG A 50 41.16 -46.59 -28.34
CA ARG A 50 39.93 -46.62 -27.50
C ARG A 50 40.21 -46.31 -26.04
N ILE A 51 41.33 -46.79 -25.50
CA ILE A 51 41.74 -46.50 -24.11
C ILE A 51 42.06 -45.01 -23.94
N LYS A 52 42.80 -44.41 -24.89
CA LYS A 52 43.10 -42.97 -24.87
C LYS A 52 41.84 -42.11 -24.94
N LEU A 53 40.88 -42.49 -25.80
CA LEU A 53 39.60 -41.77 -25.90
C LEU A 53 38.79 -41.86 -24.60
N LYS A 54 38.68 -43.05 -24.00
CA LYS A 54 38.03 -43.24 -22.70
C LYS A 54 38.71 -42.43 -21.59
N GLN A 55 40.04 -42.35 -21.58
CA GLN A 55 40.78 -41.56 -20.59
C GLN A 55 40.52 -40.06 -20.73
N ILE A 56 40.43 -39.54 -21.96
CA ILE A 56 40.09 -38.13 -22.21
C ILE A 56 38.64 -37.85 -21.77
N ILE A 57 37.69 -38.72 -22.11
CA ILE A 57 36.29 -38.58 -21.70
C ILE A 57 36.16 -38.62 -20.17
N LEU A 58 36.85 -39.54 -19.50
CA LEU A 58 36.88 -39.62 -18.04
C LEU A 58 37.50 -38.39 -17.38
N LEU A 59 38.53 -37.81 -18.01
CA LEU A 59 39.13 -36.56 -17.54
C LEU A 59 38.13 -35.40 -17.63
N ILE A 60 37.48 -35.25 -18.79
CA ILE A 60 36.45 -34.22 -19.00
C ILE A 60 35.33 -34.38 -17.98
N LEU A 61 34.83 -35.60 -17.76
CA LEU A 61 33.76 -35.86 -16.80
C LEU A 61 34.17 -35.51 -15.36
N ARG A 62 35.41 -35.84 -14.95
CA ARG A 62 35.93 -35.47 -13.62
C ARG A 62 36.00 -33.97 -13.41
N VAL A 63 36.43 -33.22 -14.43
CA VAL A 63 36.47 -31.76 -14.38
C VAL A 63 35.05 -31.19 -14.33
N LEU A 64 34.13 -31.69 -15.16
CA LEU A 64 32.74 -31.25 -15.20
C LEU A 64 32.01 -31.47 -13.86
N ILE A 65 32.25 -32.59 -13.18
CA ILE A 65 31.66 -32.85 -11.85
C ILE A 65 32.06 -31.75 -10.86
N ILE A 66 33.34 -31.38 -10.82
CA ILE A 66 33.83 -30.32 -9.92
C ILE A 66 33.22 -28.97 -10.30
N VAL A 67 33.17 -28.65 -11.60
CA VAL A 67 32.58 -27.40 -12.10
C VAL A 67 31.09 -27.30 -11.75
N PHE A 68 30.31 -28.37 -11.96
CA PHE A 68 28.89 -28.40 -11.61
C PHE A 68 28.66 -28.33 -10.11
N LEU A 69 29.52 -28.96 -9.30
CA LEU A 69 29.44 -28.87 -7.85
C LEU A 69 29.70 -27.44 -7.37
N VAL A 70 30.72 -26.77 -7.93
CA VAL A 70 30.98 -25.35 -7.64
C VAL A 70 29.80 -24.47 -8.07
N PHE A 71 29.20 -24.70 -9.24
CA PHE A 71 28.01 -23.95 -9.66
C PHE A 71 26.78 -24.23 -8.78
N ALA A 72 26.57 -25.46 -8.35
CA ALA A 72 25.47 -25.82 -7.44
C ALA A 72 25.57 -25.05 -6.11
N PHE A 73 26.78 -24.89 -5.58
CA PHE A 73 27.02 -24.13 -4.35
C PHE A 73 27.09 -22.61 -4.58
N ALA A 74 27.60 -22.15 -5.72
CA ALA A 74 27.63 -20.73 -6.07
C ALA A 74 26.22 -20.18 -6.36
N ARG A 75 25.23 -21.05 -6.59
CA ARG A 75 23.82 -20.73 -6.88
C ARG A 75 23.70 -19.56 -7.87
N PRO A 76 24.00 -19.77 -9.16
CA PRO A 76 23.84 -18.74 -10.17
C PRO A 76 22.38 -18.29 -10.18
N ALA A 77 22.12 -17.05 -9.77
CA ALA A 77 20.80 -16.47 -9.91
C ALA A 77 20.70 -15.92 -11.33
N ILE A 78 19.91 -16.62 -12.14
CA ILE A 78 19.42 -16.10 -13.40
C ILE A 78 18.34 -15.09 -13.00
N LYS A 79 18.67 -13.78 -13.03
CA LYS A 79 17.61 -12.76 -13.11
C LYS A 79 16.73 -13.18 -14.28
N SER A 80 15.42 -13.30 -14.08
CA SER A 80 14.47 -13.69 -15.13
C SER A 80 14.80 -12.96 -16.42
N ILE A 81 15.40 -13.69 -17.36
CA ILE A 81 15.75 -13.22 -18.69
C ILE A 81 14.62 -13.78 -19.56
N ASN A 82 13.54 -13.00 -19.63
CA ASN A 82 12.70 -12.98 -20.83
C ASN A 82 13.35 -12.13 -21.94
N SER A 83 14.61 -11.72 -21.78
CA SER A 83 15.40 -11.06 -22.83
C SER A 83 16.21 -12.09 -23.61
N SER A 84 15.53 -12.91 -24.41
CA SER A 84 16.16 -13.76 -25.42
C SER A 84 16.89 -12.88 -26.45
N TYR A 85 18.09 -13.31 -26.83
CA TYR A 85 18.95 -12.75 -27.85
C TYR A 85 18.17 -12.21 -29.07
N GLY A 86 18.15 -10.89 -29.21
CA GLY A 86 17.47 -10.19 -30.31
C GLY A 86 17.25 -8.72 -29.94
N SER A 87 18.13 -7.86 -30.42
CA SER A 87 18.09 -6.41 -30.24
C SER A 87 16.79 -5.78 -30.76
N SER A 88 15.84 -5.63 -29.87
CA SER A 88 14.86 -4.53 -29.77
C SER A 88 14.27 -4.70 -28.37
N SER A 89 14.54 -3.77 -27.45
CA SER A 89 13.81 -3.70 -26.19
C SER A 89 12.33 -3.65 -26.56
N SER A 90 11.61 -4.77 -26.40
CA SER A 90 10.21 -4.81 -26.77
C SER A 90 9.50 -3.86 -25.83
N LYS A 91 8.95 -2.78 -26.40
CA LYS A 91 8.24 -1.76 -25.62
C LYS A 91 7.20 -2.43 -24.75
N SER A 92 7.07 -1.92 -23.54
CA SER A 92 6.15 -2.43 -22.53
C SER A 92 5.05 -1.41 -22.27
N THR A 93 3.84 -1.89 -22.02
CA THR A 93 2.77 -1.08 -21.45
C THR A 93 2.49 -1.56 -20.03
N GLY A 94 2.83 -0.72 -19.06
CA GLY A 94 2.54 -0.94 -17.65
C GLY A 94 1.37 -0.09 -17.19
N VAL A 95 0.33 -0.73 -16.65
CA VAL A 95 -0.74 -0.04 -15.92
C VAL A 95 -0.55 -0.27 -14.44
N LEU A 96 -0.48 0.81 -13.66
CA LEU A 96 -0.28 0.76 -12.24
C LEU A 96 -1.50 1.35 -11.54
N ILE A 97 -2.17 0.52 -10.75
CA ILE A 97 -3.35 0.87 -9.98
C ILE A 97 -2.90 0.99 -8.53
N LEU A 98 -2.97 2.21 -8.01
CA LEU A 98 -2.64 2.51 -6.63
C LEU A 98 -3.92 2.72 -5.84
N ASP A 99 -4.02 2.00 -4.73
CA ASP A 99 -4.98 2.33 -3.68
C ASP A 99 -4.49 3.56 -2.91
N ASP A 100 -5.28 4.63 -2.99
CA ASP A 100 -5.09 5.87 -2.28
C ASP A 100 -6.28 6.17 -1.35
N SER A 101 -7.05 5.15 -0.97
CA SER A 101 -8.13 5.31 0.01
C SER A 101 -7.60 5.57 1.43
N PRO A 102 -8.43 6.10 2.36
CA PRO A 102 -7.98 6.44 3.70
C PRO A 102 -7.27 5.31 4.44
N SER A 103 -7.64 4.04 4.21
CA SER A 103 -6.97 2.89 4.83
C SER A 103 -5.46 2.80 4.56
N MET A 104 -5.01 3.40 3.46
CA MET A 104 -3.60 3.44 3.08
C MET A 104 -2.81 4.49 3.89
N ALA A 105 -3.49 5.37 4.63
CA ALA A 105 -2.85 6.31 5.55
C ALA A 105 -2.35 5.67 6.84
N ILE A 106 -2.86 4.48 7.20
CA ILE A 106 -2.49 3.75 8.43
C ILE A 106 -0.97 3.63 8.54
N ILE A 107 -0.44 4.05 9.69
CA ILE A 107 1.00 4.08 9.98
C ILE A 107 1.41 2.76 10.63
N GLU A 108 2.42 2.09 10.07
CA GLU A 108 2.92 0.84 10.63
C GLU A 108 4.45 0.78 10.58
N GLY A 109 5.07 0.73 11.76
CA GLY A 109 6.52 0.61 11.91
C GLY A 109 7.27 1.82 11.36
N ARG A 110 7.77 1.73 10.12
CA ARG A 110 8.64 2.75 9.49
C ARG A 110 7.93 3.67 8.50
N GLY A 111 6.59 3.68 8.45
CA GLY A 111 5.80 4.62 7.65
C GLY A 111 4.42 4.10 7.30
N SER A 112 3.61 4.94 6.64
CA SER A 112 2.27 4.55 6.19
C SER A 112 2.29 3.50 5.07
N LYS A 113 1.20 2.74 4.90
CA LYS A 113 1.05 1.79 3.78
C LYS A 113 1.22 2.49 2.43
N PHE A 114 0.67 3.69 2.30
CA PHE A 114 0.84 4.51 1.11
C PHE A 114 2.32 4.82 0.85
N SER A 115 3.10 5.14 1.90
CA SER A 115 4.56 5.35 1.79
C SER A 115 5.29 4.07 1.36
N LYS A 116 4.90 2.90 1.88
CA LYS A 116 5.43 1.59 1.42
C LYS A 116 5.12 1.35 -0.06
N ALA A 117 3.87 1.62 -0.47
CA ALA A 117 3.46 1.56 -1.88
C ALA A 117 4.28 2.53 -2.74
N LYS A 118 4.62 3.71 -2.21
CA LYS A 118 5.50 4.66 -2.90
C LYS A 118 6.91 4.11 -3.17
N HIS A 119 7.49 3.46 -2.19
CA HIS A 119 8.82 2.86 -2.33
C HIS A 119 8.82 1.69 -3.30
N LEU A 120 7.76 0.87 -3.25
CA LEU A 120 7.60 -0.25 -4.19
C LEU A 120 7.39 0.24 -5.62
N MET A 121 6.53 1.24 -5.82
CA MET A 121 6.32 1.93 -7.09
C MET A 121 7.65 2.39 -7.70
N LYS A 122 8.48 3.10 -6.91
CA LYS A 122 9.81 3.54 -7.37
C LYS A 122 10.71 2.36 -7.78
N SER A 123 10.59 1.23 -7.10
CA SER A 123 11.34 0.01 -7.43
C SER A 123 10.84 -0.63 -8.73
N ILE A 124 9.52 -0.63 -8.97
CA ILE A 124 8.88 -1.10 -10.21
C ILE A 124 9.31 -0.23 -11.39
N MET A 125 9.35 1.09 -11.20
CA MET A 125 9.75 2.05 -12.25
C MET A 125 11.17 1.82 -12.78
N ASN A 126 12.07 1.21 -12.00
CA ASN A 126 13.43 0.89 -12.44
C ASN A 126 13.50 -0.21 -13.53
N PHE A 127 12.41 -0.92 -13.78
CA PHE A 127 12.33 -1.95 -14.83
C PHE A 127 11.86 -1.39 -16.18
N TYR A 128 11.31 -0.18 -16.21
CA TYR A 128 10.87 0.51 -17.42
C TYR A 128 11.99 1.36 -18.03
N GLN A 129 11.93 1.56 -19.33
CA GLN A 129 12.85 2.40 -20.11
C GLN A 129 12.11 3.57 -20.75
N ASP A 130 12.86 4.55 -21.25
CA ASP A 130 12.29 5.66 -22.00
C ASP A 130 11.60 5.15 -23.27
N GLY A 131 10.35 5.56 -23.47
CA GLY A 131 9.52 5.13 -24.60
C GLY A 131 8.61 3.94 -24.30
N ASP A 132 8.66 3.37 -23.09
CA ASP A 132 7.60 2.52 -22.55
C ASP A 132 6.36 3.34 -22.17
N ASP A 133 5.17 2.73 -22.28
CA ASP A 133 3.92 3.36 -21.89
C ASP A 133 3.61 3.04 -20.42
N ILE A 134 3.71 4.06 -19.56
CA ILE A 134 3.40 3.93 -18.12
C ILE A 134 2.09 4.67 -17.86
N ILE A 135 1.09 3.96 -17.34
CA ILE A 135 -0.23 4.52 -17.04
C ILE A 135 -0.53 4.31 -15.57
N ILE A 136 -0.86 5.37 -14.84
CA ILE A 136 -1.18 5.31 -13.43
C ILE A 136 -2.67 5.61 -13.21
N TYR A 137 -3.32 4.78 -12.41
CA TYR A 137 -4.66 4.96 -11.87
C TYR A 137 -4.59 5.12 -10.35
N TYR A 138 -5.40 6.03 -9.82
CA TYR A 138 -5.70 6.08 -8.39
C TYR A 138 -7.08 5.48 -8.17
N ALA A 139 -7.20 4.59 -7.19
CA ALA A 139 -8.45 3.90 -6.91
C ALA A 139 -9.58 4.88 -6.53
N SER A 140 -9.25 6.04 -5.97
CA SER A 140 -10.20 7.10 -5.64
C SER A 140 -10.74 7.89 -6.83
N GLU A 141 -10.09 7.80 -8.00
CA GLU A 141 -10.42 8.54 -9.23
C GLU A 141 -10.39 7.61 -10.46
N PRO A 142 -11.26 6.58 -10.54
CA PRO A 142 -11.18 5.56 -11.60
C PRO A 142 -11.38 6.11 -13.02
N ASP A 143 -12.02 7.27 -13.19
CA ASP A 143 -12.19 7.95 -14.48
C ASP A 143 -10.93 8.66 -14.99
N ARG A 144 -9.93 8.86 -14.13
CA ARG A 144 -8.74 9.62 -14.46
C ARG A 144 -7.51 8.72 -14.50
N ASN A 145 -6.80 8.75 -15.63
CA ASN A 145 -5.50 8.14 -15.77
C ASN A 145 -4.42 9.18 -16.03
N TYR A 146 -3.19 8.80 -15.70
CA TYR A 146 -2.01 9.63 -15.90
C TYR A 146 -1.02 8.82 -16.72
N LYS A 147 -0.82 9.23 -17.98
CA LYS A 147 0.10 8.56 -18.90
C LYS A 147 1.45 9.26 -18.92
N PHE A 148 2.51 8.48 -18.85
CA PHE A 148 3.90 8.92 -18.89
C PHE A 148 4.67 8.05 -19.88
N ASN A 149 5.68 8.65 -20.52
CA ASN A 149 6.55 7.96 -21.47
C ASN A 149 7.98 7.80 -20.92
N THR A 150 8.25 8.29 -19.71
CA THR A 150 9.51 8.11 -19.00
C THR A 150 9.26 7.77 -17.52
N PRO A 151 10.07 6.87 -16.92
CA PRO A 151 9.92 6.51 -15.51
C PRO A 151 10.12 7.69 -14.55
N GLU A 152 11.00 8.63 -14.88
CA GLU A 152 11.30 9.79 -14.03
C GLU A 152 10.08 10.72 -13.87
N GLN A 153 9.32 10.95 -14.95
CA GLN A 153 8.09 11.74 -14.89
C GLN A 153 7.04 11.09 -13.99
N ALA A 154 6.86 9.78 -14.12
CA ALA A 154 5.94 9.01 -13.29
C ALA A 154 6.32 9.09 -11.80
N ILE A 155 7.61 8.90 -11.46
CA ILE A 155 8.12 9.01 -10.08
C ILE A 155 7.90 10.41 -9.51
N ASN A 156 8.20 11.46 -10.28
CA ASN A 156 8.07 12.84 -9.82
C ASN A 156 6.60 13.28 -9.65
N PHE A 157 5.70 12.76 -10.48
CA PHE A 157 4.27 12.99 -10.31
C PHE A 157 3.75 12.32 -9.05
N PHE A 158 4.13 11.06 -8.87
CA PHE A 158 3.64 10.22 -7.79
C PHE A 158 4.19 10.63 -6.41
N SER A 159 5.43 11.13 -6.33
CA SER A 159 6.03 11.60 -5.08
C SER A 159 5.20 12.69 -4.40
N LYS A 160 4.52 13.53 -5.19
CA LYS A 160 3.71 14.68 -4.74
C LYS A 160 2.30 14.31 -4.27
N LYS A 161 1.75 13.16 -4.64
CA LYS A 161 0.37 12.77 -4.29
C LYS A 161 0.29 12.30 -2.84
N SER A 162 -0.81 12.55 -2.15
CA SER A 162 -1.15 12.02 -0.83
C SER A 162 -2.31 11.03 -0.90
N VAL A 163 -2.65 10.42 0.23
CA VAL A 163 -3.89 9.64 0.38
C VAL A 163 -5.09 10.56 0.11
N SER A 164 -6.14 9.99 -0.47
CA SER A 164 -7.43 10.61 -0.77
C SER A 164 -8.44 10.31 0.34
N GLU A 165 -9.40 11.21 0.54
CA GLU A 165 -10.50 11.02 1.49
C GLU A 165 -11.64 10.16 0.91
N LYS A 166 -11.54 9.75 -0.35
CA LYS A 166 -12.57 8.97 -1.05
C LYS A 166 -12.29 7.46 -0.97
N PRO A 167 -13.34 6.62 -0.99
CA PRO A 167 -13.17 5.18 -1.04
C PRO A 167 -12.50 4.73 -2.34
N ALA A 168 -11.82 3.58 -2.29
CA ALA A 168 -11.20 2.96 -3.45
C ALA A 168 -12.23 2.21 -4.31
N ASN A 169 -12.12 2.36 -5.64
CA ASN A 169 -12.88 1.58 -6.61
C ASN A 169 -11.92 0.82 -7.54
N LEU A 170 -11.37 -0.28 -7.02
CA LEU A 170 -10.36 -1.09 -7.70
C LEU A 170 -10.92 -1.84 -8.91
N LEU A 171 -12.16 -2.33 -8.82
CA LEU A 171 -12.80 -3.08 -9.91
C LEU A 171 -12.95 -2.23 -11.17
N GLU A 172 -13.37 -0.97 -11.03
CA GLU A 172 -13.50 -0.07 -12.17
C GLU A 172 -12.14 0.30 -12.77
N CYS A 173 -11.12 0.53 -11.93
CA CYS A 173 -9.75 0.73 -12.38
C CYS A 173 -9.23 -0.47 -13.18
N LEU A 174 -9.48 -1.70 -12.70
CA LEU A 174 -9.07 -2.94 -13.37
C LEU A 174 -9.76 -3.11 -14.73
N LYS A 175 -11.06 -2.81 -14.83
CA LYS A 175 -11.80 -2.83 -16.10
C LYS A 175 -11.19 -1.86 -17.12
N LYS A 176 -10.96 -0.62 -16.71
CA LYS A 176 -10.36 0.42 -17.56
C LYS A 176 -8.91 0.10 -17.94
N ALA A 177 -8.15 -0.47 -17.02
CA ALA A 177 -6.80 -0.97 -17.28
C ALA A 177 -6.80 -2.06 -18.35
N SER A 178 -7.74 -3.01 -18.28
CA SER A 178 -7.93 -4.06 -19.29
C SER A 178 -8.19 -3.46 -20.67
N ASP A 179 -9.11 -2.50 -20.76
CA ASP A 179 -9.47 -1.84 -22.03
C ASP A 179 -8.27 -1.15 -22.68
N ILE A 180 -7.43 -0.46 -21.90
CA ILE A 180 -6.24 0.20 -22.41
C ILE A 180 -5.19 -0.81 -22.88
N LEU A 181 -4.95 -1.86 -22.10
CA LEU A 181 -3.96 -2.88 -22.44
C LEU A 181 -4.37 -3.70 -23.66
N LYS A 182 -5.67 -3.98 -23.84
CA LYS A 182 -6.20 -4.62 -25.05
C LYS A 182 -5.93 -3.78 -26.31
N ARG A 183 -5.99 -2.46 -26.20
CA ARG A 183 -5.71 -1.52 -27.31
C ARG A 183 -4.21 -1.28 -27.55
N SER A 184 -3.34 -1.65 -26.60
CA SER A 184 -1.90 -1.45 -26.76
C SER A 184 -1.31 -2.40 -27.80
N SER A 185 -0.42 -1.86 -28.65
CA SER A 185 0.37 -2.59 -29.64
C SER A 185 1.67 -3.20 -29.08
N ASN A 186 2.00 -2.91 -27.82
CA ASN A 186 3.21 -3.38 -27.17
C ASN A 186 3.13 -4.86 -26.80
N ILE A 187 4.26 -5.55 -26.82
CA ILE A 187 4.34 -7.01 -26.59
C ILE A 187 4.16 -7.32 -25.12
N ASN A 188 4.84 -6.58 -24.24
CA ASN A 188 4.75 -6.79 -22.81
C ASN A 188 3.61 -5.92 -22.25
N LYS A 189 2.64 -6.57 -21.61
CA LYS A 189 1.46 -5.92 -21.01
C LYS A 189 1.38 -6.33 -19.56
N GLU A 190 1.40 -5.34 -18.67
CA GLU A 190 1.53 -5.58 -17.24
C GLU A 190 0.54 -4.72 -16.47
N ILE A 191 -0.04 -5.29 -15.42
CA ILE A 191 -0.86 -4.58 -14.44
C ILE A 191 -0.25 -4.79 -13.06
N PHE A 192 0.01 -3.70 -12.36
CA PHE A 192 0.43 -3.71 -10.95
C PHE A 192 -0.67 -3.12 -10.08
N LEU A 193 -1.21 -3.91 -9.17
CA LEU A 193 -2.18 -3.47 -8.16
C LEU A 193 -1.49 -3.36 -6.80
N LEU A 194 -1.48 -2.15 -6.24
CA LEU A 194 -0.88 -1.85 -4.94
C LEU A 194 -1.99 -1.42 -3.97
N SER A 195 -2.43 -2.29 -3.07
CA SER A 195 -3.59 -2.05 -2.19
C SER A 195 -3.48 -2.83 -0.88
N ASP A 196 -4.22 -2.44 0.16
CA ASP A 196 -4.40 -3.25 1.37
C ASP A 196 -5.58 -4.24 1.28
N LEU A 197 -6.13 -4.43 0.07
CA LEU A 197 -7.12 -5.44 -0.32
C LEU A 197 -8.23 -5.66 0.72
N GLN A 198 -8.80 -4.57 1.24
CA GLN A 198 -9.88 -4.68 2.22
C GLN A 198 -11.03 -5.52 1.67
N LYS A 199 -11.66 -6.30 2.57
CA LYS A 199 -12.62 -7.37 2.27
C LYS A 199 -13.76 -7.00 1.30
N ASP A 200 -14.10 -5.72 1.17
CA ASP A 200 -15.21 -5.26 0.32
C ASP A 200 -14.79 -4.88 -1.12
N ASN A 201 -13.49 -4.78 -1.43
CA ASN A 201 -13.03 -4.28 -2.73
C ASN A 201 -12.74 -5.37 -3.78
N LEU A 202 -12.23 -6.54 -3.38
CA LEU A 202 -11.87 -7.64 -4.29
C LEU A 202 -12.24 -9.02 -3.70
N ASN A 203 -13.42 -9.53 -4.01
CA ASN A 203 -13.91 -10.81 -3.48
C ASN A 203 -13.25 -12.06 -4.10
N SER A 204 -12.47 -11.92 -5.17
CA SER A 204 -11.87 -13.08 -5.88
C SER A 204 -10.61 -12.68 -6.68
N VAL A 205 -9.54 -12.39 -5.96
CA VAL A 205 -8.22 -12.06 -6.53
C VAL A 205 -7.73 -13.12 -7.54
N ASP A 206 -7.90 -14.40 -7.22
CA ASP A 206 -7.44 -15.51 -8.08
C ASP A 206 -8.16 -15.58 -9.43
N SER A 207 -9.47 -15.30 -9.43
CA SER A 207 -10.26 -15.26 -10.66
C SER A 207 -9.84 -14.09 -11.56
N ILE A 208 -9.50 -12.95 -10.95
CA ILE A 208 -9.03 -11.75 -11.66
C ILE A 208 -7.65 -12.01 -12.27
N SER A 209 -6.74 -12.63 -11.53
CA SER A 209 -5.41 -12.97 -12.05
C SER A 209 -5.47 -13.98 -13.19
N ALA A 210 -6.32 -15.00 -13.09
CA ALA A 210 -6.56 -15.96 -14.16
C ALA A 210 -7.10 -15.30 -15.44
N TYR A 211 -8.05 -14.35 -15.30
CA TYR A 211 -8.59 -13.60 -16.43
C TYR A 211 -7.51 -12.82 -17.19
N PHE A 212 -6.71 -12.02 -16.48
CA PHE A 212 -5.66 -11.23 -17.13
C PHE A 212 -4.57 -12.09 -17.77
N ASN A 213 -4.15 -13.17 -17.10
CA ASN A 213 -3.16 -14.08 -17.65
C ASN A 213 -3.67 -14.77 -18.94
N SER A 214 -4.96 -15.09 -19.02
CA SER A 214 -5.57 -15.67 -20.24
C SER A 214 -5.56 -14.71 -21.44
N GLU A 215 -5.55 -13.39 -21.19
CA GLU A 215 -5.48 -12.32 -22.19
C GLU A 215 -4.03 -11.92 -22.53
N GLY A 216 -3.04 -12.67 -22.02
CA GLY A 216 -1.61 -12.36 -22.21
C GLY A 216 -1.14 -11.12 -21.43
N ILE A 217 -1.85 -10.74 -20.37
CA ILE A 217 -1.52 -9.62 -19.49
C ILE A 217 -0.96 -10.17 -18.17
N ASN A 218 0.26 -9.78 -17.81
CA ASN A 218 0.84 -10.16 -16.52
C ASN A 218 0.22 -9.33 -15.40
N PHE A 219 -0.42 -9.99 -14.43
CA PHE A 219 -1.03 -9.31 -13.28
C PHE A 219 -0.24 -9.55 -12.00
N TYR A 220 0.19 -8.46 -11.37
CA TYR A 220 0.92 -8.44 -10.11
C TYR A 220 0.11 -7.70 -9.05
N ILE A 221 0.00 -8.29 -7.87
CA ILE A 221 -0.69 -7.69 -6.74
C ILE A 221 0.26 -7.66 -5.56
N THR A 222 0.30 -6.52 -4.88
CA THR A 222 0.92 -6.41 -3.56
C THR A 222 -0.14 -6.04 -2.56
N ASP A 223 -0.32 -6.93 -1.59
CA ASP A 223 -1.18 -6.73 -0.44
C ASP A 223 -0.39 -6.09 0.71
N PHE A 224 -0.86 -4.94 1.19
CA PHE A 224 -0.37 -4.29 2.41
C PHE A 224 -1.25 -4.66 3.62
N GLU A 225 -1.45 -5.97 3.83
CA GLU A 225 -2.25 -6.55 4.92
C GLU A 225 -1.73 -6.06 6.30
N ASN A 226 -2.66 -5.89 7.26
CA ASN A 226 -2.32 -5.41 8.60
C ASN A 226 -2.30 -6.56 9.62
N SER A 227 -1.23 -6.66 10.41
CA SER A 227 -1.24 -7.45 11.64
C SER A 227 -1.83 -6.62 12.79
N GLN A 228 -3.12 -6.83 13.08
CA GLN A 228 -3.93 -6.18 14.12
C GLN A 228 -4.19 -4.67 13.88
N LYS A 229 -5.47 -4.30 13.82
CA LYS A 229 -5.92 -2.90 13.66
C LYS A 229 -6.58 -2.47 14.95
N VAL A 230 -6.08 -1.40 15.56
CA VAL A 230 -6.80 -0.67 16.60
C VAL A 230 -7.35 0.59 15.95
N ASN A 231 -8.68 0.65 15.81
CA ASN A 231 -9.38 1.76 15.18
C ASN A 231 -10.52 2.22 16.09
N TYR A 232 -10.54 3.51 16.36
CA TYR A 232 -11.64 4.23 16.96
C TYR A 232 -12.11 5.30 15.98
N SER A 233 -13.34 5.76 16.12
CA SER A 233 -13.94 6.70 15.18
C SER A 233 -15.02 7.50 15.87
N LEU A 234 -15.14 8.77 15.51
CA LEU A 234 -16.27 9.61 15.86
C LEU A 234 -17.31 9.57 14.76
N ASN A 235 -18.54 9.26 15.13
CA ASN A 235 -19.61 9.09 14.16
C ASN A 235 -20.56 10.29 14.10
N SER A 236 -20.78 10.98 15.22
CA SER A 236 -21.67 12.13 15.27
C SER A 236 -21.48 12.96 16.53
N ILE A 237 -21.75 14.26 16.40
CA ILE A 237 -22.05 15.17 17.50
C ILE A 237 -23.50 15.61 17.32
N SER A 238 -24.31 15.54 18.38
CA SER A 238 -25.69 16.00 18.35
C SER A 238 -25.99 16.85 19.57
N ILE A 239 -26.80 17.88 19.36
CA ILE A 239 -27.11 18.89 20.38
C ILE A 239 -28.63 18.93 20.49
N ASN A 240 -29.14 18.50 21.64
CA ASN A 240 -30.59 18.34 21.83
C ASN A 240 -31.28 19.67 22.21
N ASN A 241 -30.50 20.66 22.65
CA ASN A 241 -30.99 21.99 23.00
C ASN A 241 -31.47 22.75 21.74
N ARG A 242 -32.66 23.34 21.82
CA ARG A 242 -33.22 24.20 20.74
C ARG A 242 -32.98 25.69 20.96
N ILE A 243 -32.76 26.08 22.20
CA ILE A 243 -32.53 27.46 22.61
C ILE A 243 -31.13 27.52 23.20
N PHE A 244 -30.32 28.45 22.69
CA PHE A 244 -28.96 28.69 23.14
C PHE A 244 -28.89 30.06 23.79
N GLU A 245 -28.35 30.09 25.00
CA GLU A 245 -28.24 31.29 25.81
C GLU A 245 -26.84 31.38 26.42
N LEU A 246 -26.38 32.62 26.60
CA LEU A 246 -25.11 32.89 27.26
C LEU A 246 -25.16 32.44 28.72
N ASN A 247 -24.08 31.83 29.19
CA ASN A 247 -23.88 31.28 30.53
C ASN A 247 -24.85 30.15 30.92
N LYS A 248 -25.60 29.59 29.98
CA LYS A 248 -26.40 28.38 30.21
C LYS A 248 -25.64 27.13 29.83
N GLU A 249 -25.96 26.05 30.53
CA GLU A 249 -25.46 24.71 30.22
C GLU A 249 -26.24 24.10 29.06
N ILE A 250 -25.53 23.43 28.16
CA ILE A 250 -26.10 22.61 27.09
C ILE A 250 -25.59 21.19 27.18
N SER A 251 -26.39 20.24 26.71
CA SER A 251 -26.00 18.84 26.59
C SER A 251 -25.62 18.53 25.14
N ILE A 252 -24.40 18.04 24.97
CA ILE A 252 -23.84 17.64 23.68
C ILE A 252 -23.61 16.14 23.74
N ASN A 253 -24.33 15.40 22.91
CA ASN A 253 -24.19 13.96 22.78
C ASN A 253 -23.18 13.64 21.68
N VAL A 254 -22.13 12.91 22.03
CA VAL A 254 -21.09 12.49 21.10
C VAL A 254 -21.12 10.97 20.99
N ALA A 255 -21.21 10.47 19.75
CA ALA A 255 -21.21 9.04 19.49
C ALA A 255 -19.90 8.59 18.85
N ALA A 256 -19.31 7.55 19.42
CA ALA A 256 -18.05 6.97 18.98
C ALA A 256 -18.17 5.45 18.83
N LYS A 257 -17.28 4.86 18.03
CA LYS A 257 -17.19 3.41 17.85
C LYS A 257 -15.72 3.01 17.72
N GLY A 258 -15.31 1.90 18.33
CA GLY A 258 -13.97 1.37 18.12
C GLY A 258 -13.71 0.00 18.74
N ASN A 259 -12.50 -0.49 18.55
CA ASN A 259 -12.02 -1.75 19.13
C ASN A 259 -12.06 -1.75 20.67
N THR A 260 -11.88 -2.92 21.29
CA THR A 260 -11.85 -2.99 22.76
C THR A 260 -10.67 -2.21 23.34
N GLY A 261 -10.96 -1.30 24.28
CA GLY A 261 -9.94 -0.52 24.99
C GLY A 261 -10.44 0.82 25.50
N ASP A 262 -9.60 1.49 26.30
CA ASP A 262 -9.91 2.79 26.89
C ASP A 262 -9.37 3.93 26.03
N ARG A 263 -10.18 4.99 25.84
CA ARG A 263 -9.75 6.23 25.16
C ARG A 263 -10.29 7.46 25.86
N VAL A 264 -9.58 8.59 25.66
CA VAL A 264 -10.04 9.90 26.13
C VAL A 264 -10.80 10.60 25.02
N LEU A 265 -12.08 10.88 25.25
CA LEU A 265 -12.91 11.71 24.40
C LEU A 265 -12.88 13.15 24.91
N SER A 266 -12.48 14.05 24.04
CA SER A 266 -12.26 15.47 24.33
C SER A 266 -13.27 16.31 23.56
N LEU A 267 -13.92 17.24 24.24
CA LEU A 267 -14.84 18.19 23.63
C LEU A 267 -14.28 19.60 23.74
N PHE A 268 -14.25 20.30 22.62
CA PHE A 268 -13.75 21.67 22.48
C PHE A 268 -14.88 22.58 22.01
N ILE A 269 -14.85 23.81 22.51
CA ILE A 269 -15.64 24.92 22.01
C ILE A 269 -14.64 25.96 21.51
N ASN A 270 -14.73 26.32 20.24
CA ASN A 270 -13.72 27.06 19.50
C ASN A 270 -12.34 26.37 19.64
N LYS A 271 -11.38 27.05 20.27
CA LYS A 271 -10.01 26.52 20.50
C LYS A 271 -9.79 26.03 21.93
N SER A 272 -10.79 26.15 22.80
CA SER A 272 -10.66 25.83 24.21
C SER A 272 -11.33 24.51 24.53
N ARG A 273 -10.61 23.64 25.27
CA ARG A 273 -11.15 22.38 25.76
C ARG A 273 -12.23 22.66 26.79
N ALA A 274 -13.46 22.32 26.47
CA ALA A 274 -14.63 22.54 27.32
C ALA A 274 -14.82 21.38 28.31
N ALA A 275 -14.62 20.14 27.86
CA ALA A 275 -14.75 18.95 28.69
C ALA A 275 -13.92 17.78 28.15
N GLN A 276 -13.73 16.75 28.97
CA GLN A 276 -13.15 15.48 28.55
C GLN A 276 -13.71 14.34 29.41
N LYS A 277 -13.83 13.16 28.83
CA LYS A 277 -14.25 11.93 29.51
C LYS A 277 -13.38 10.76 29.07
N ARG A 278 -13.21 9.79 29.97
CA ARG A 278 -12.62 8.50 29.62
C ARG A 278 -13.76 7.53 29.27
N ILE A 279 -13.66 6.90 28.11
CA ILE A 279 -14.63 5.94 27.60
C ILE A 279 -13.96 4.59 27.41
N GLU A 280 -14.64 3.53 27.82
CA GLU A 280 -14.22 2.15 27.65
C GLU A 280 -15.03 1.52 26.54
N PHE A 281 -14.37 1.09 25.47
CA PHE A 281 -15.00 0.43 24.34
C PHE A 281 -15.02 -1.08 24.55
N GLU A 282 -16.18 -1.70 24.33
CA GLU A 282 -16.34 -3.15 24.32
C GLU A 282 -16.67 -3.62 22.90
N ASN A 283 -15.71 -4.29 22.26
CA ASN A 283 -15.90 -5.10 21.06
C ASN A 283 -16.61 -4.41 19.88
N GLY A 284 -16.21 -3.20 19.50
CA GLY A 284 -16.77 -2.54 18.31
C GLY A 284 -18.17 -1.94 18.53
N ASN A 285 -18.69 -1.94 19.76
CA ASN A 285 -19.97 -1.32 20.06
C ASN A 285 -19.89 0.20 19.89
N ARG A 286 -21.02 0.78 19.47
CA ARG A 286 -21.20 2.22 19.44
C ARG A 286 -21.53 2.70 20.86
N ILE A 287 -20.80 3.69 21.32
CA ILE A 287 -21.00 4.34 22.62
C ILE A 287 -21.47 5.76 22.37
N SER A 288 -22.33 6.26 23.26
CA SER A 288 -22.84 7.62 23.23
C SER A 288 -22.60 8.25 24.59
N GLU A 289 -21.90 9.39 24.62
CA GLU A 289 -21.60 10.12 25.83
C GLU A 289 -22.16 11.53 25.78
N ASP A 290 -22.84 11.91 26.86
CA ASP A 290 -23.37 13.27 27.03
C ASP A 290 -22.38 14.15 27.78
N PHE A 291 -22.04 15.29 27.18
CA PHE A 291 -21.23 16.33 27.78
C PHE A 291 -22.10 17.52 28.16
N THR A 292 -22.02 17.94 29.43
CA THR A 292 -22.61 19.19 29.89
C THR A 292 -21.56 20.29 29.83
N VAL A 293 -21.82 21.33 29.04
CA VAL A 293 -20.89 22.46 28.87
C VAL A 293 -21.62 23.80 28.97
N THR A 294 -20.98 24.78 29.59
CA THR A 294 -21.50 26.16 29.69
C THR A 294 -21.05 27.00 28.51
N LEU A 295 -21.99 27.67 27.86
CA LEU A 295 -21.72 28.57 26.75
C LEU A 295 -21.24 29.93 27.26
N LYS A 296 -20.01 30.33 26.94
CA LYS A 296 -19.40 31.57 27.49
C LYS A 296 -19.28 32.71 26.48
N GLU A 297 -19.53 32.43 25.22
CA GLU A 297 -19.35 33.36 24.11
C GLU A 297 -20.61 33.36 23.24
N THR A 298 -20.92 34.52 22.65
CA THR A 298 -21.96 34.67 21.63
C THR A 298 -21.35 34.52 20.23
N GLY A 299 -22.20 34.42 19.21
CA GLY A 299 -21.80 34.26 17.82
C GLY A 299 -21.76 32.80 17.37
N LEU A 300 -21.04 32.54 16.27
CA LEU A 300 -20.87 31.20 15.73
C LEU A 300 -19.78 30.47 16.51
N LEU A 301 -20.16 29.53 17.36
CA LEU A 301 -19.23 28.68 18.09
C LEU A 301 -18.99 27.38 17.33
N GLN A 302 -17.72 27.04 17.13
CA GLN A 302 -17.31 25.76 16.59
C GLN A 302 -17.23 24.73 17.72
N ILE A 303 -17.98 23.64 17.62
CA ILE A 303 -17.88 22.50 18.53
C ILE A 303 -17.04 21.43 17.85
N HIS A 304 -16.04 20.93 18.54
CA HIS A 304 -15.14 19.91 18.02
C HIS A 304 -14.97 18.80 19.06
N ALA A 305 -15.29 17.56 18.69
CA ALA A 305 -14.94 16.40 19.48
C ALA A 305 -13.74 15.69 18.86
N SER A 306 -12.82 15.23 19.71
CA SER A 306 -11.59 14.53 19.32
C SER A 306 -11.36 13.33 20.24
N LEU A 307 -11.01 12.20 19.64
CA LEU A 307 -10.46 11.04 20.35
C LEU A 307 -8.93 11.15 20.44
N GLU A 308 -8.35 10.34 21.31
CA GLU A 308 -6.90 10.13 21.39
C GLU A 308 -6.40 9.40 20.12
N GLU A 309 -5.19 9.76 19.68
CA GLU A 309 -4.57 9.23 18.45
C GLU A 309 -4.48 7.70 18.45
N ASP A 310 -4.68 7.10 17.28
CA ASP A 310 -4.59 5.65 17.07
C ASP A 310 -3.90 5.33 15.72
N ASP A 311 -4.02 4.10 15.25
CA ASP A 311 -3.38 3.71 13.99
C ASP A 311 -4.03 4.38 12.76
N PHE A 312 -5.18 5.06 12.92
CA PHE A 312 -5.97 5.67 11.86
C PHE A 312 -6.65 7.00 12.32
N ASP A 313 -5.89 8.09 12.33
CA ASP A 313 -6.40 9.37 12.86
C ASP A 313 -7.48 10.10 12.03
N TYR A 314 -7.77 9.64 10.81
CA TYR A 314 -8.62 10.37 9.85
C TYR A 314 -10.09 10.47 10.28
N ASP A 315 -10.58 9.57 11.14
CA ASP A 315 -11.96 9.55 11.64
C ASP A 315 -12.06 9.83 13.15
N ASN A 316 -10.98 10.29 13.78
CA ASN A 316 -10.91 10.58 15.21
C ASN A 316 -11.41 11.99 15.60
N SER A 317 -11.85 12.79 14.63
CA SER A 317 -12.33 14.17 14.84
C SER A 317 -13.68 14.41 14.19
N PHE A 318 -14.59 15.10 14.88
CA PHE A 318 -15.88 15.52 14.33
C PHE A 318 -16.18 16.97 14.70
N TYR A 319 -16.74 17.73 13.76
CA TYR A 319 -17.02 19.15 13.93
C TYR A 319 -18.51 19.43 13.76
N GLU A 320 -19.02 20.32 14.60
CA GLU A 320 -20.37 20.87 14.52
C GLU A 320 -20.29 22.39 14.78
N ALA A 321 -21.32 23.14 14.42
CA ALA A 321 -21.36 24.58 14.73
C ALA A 321 -22.72 24.96 15.29
N ILE A 322 -22.71 25.82 16.31
CA ILE A 322 -23.92 26.43 16.87
C ILE A 322 -23.82 27.94 16.79
N SER A 323 -24.94 28.60 16.54
CA SER A 323 -25.04 30.05 16.57
C SER A 323 -25.78 30.47 17.84
N ILE A 324 -25.09 31.28 18.65
CA ILE A 324 -25.64 31.84 19.88
C ILE A 324 -25.91 33.31 19.63
N PRO A 325 -27.19 33.74 19.57
CA PRO A 325 -27.49 35.14 19.38
C PRO A 325 -27.07 35.95 20.61
N GLU A 326 -26.59 37.18 20.40
CA GLU A 326 -26.38 38.13 21.50
C GLU A 326 -27.71 38.51 22.17
N ILE A 327 -28.77 38.57 21.35
CA ILE A 327 -30.13 38.91 21.77
C ILE A 327 -31.10 37.95 21.09
N ILE A 328 -31.95 37.28 21.89
CA ILE A 328 -32.99 36.40 21.38
C ILE A 328 -34.16 37.27 20.88
N ASN A 329 -34.49 37.18 19.59
CA ASN A 329 -35.65 37.87 19.04
C ASN A 329 -36.91 37.02 19.28
N VAL A 330 -37.90 37.59 19.96
CA VAL A 330 -39.17 36.94 20.28
C VAL A 330 -40.30 37.66 19.55
N GLY A 331 -40.98 36.96 18.64
CA GLY A 331 -42.19 37.44 17.98
C GLY A 331 -43.42 37.13 18.82
N LEU A 332 -44.17 38.17 19.21
CA LEU A 332 -45.46 38.05 19.88
C LEU A 332 -46.57 38.20 18.84
N ILE A 333 -47.29 37.11 18.58
CA ILE A 333 -48.40 37.06 17.61
C ILE A 333 -49.69 36.90 18.39
N TYR A 334 -50.66 37.77 18.13
CA TYR A 334 -51.92 37.81 18.89
C TYR A 334 -53.09 38.29 18.04
N ASN A 335 -54.30 37.93 18.45
CA ASN A 335 -55.54 38.42 17.84
C ASN A 335 -56.13 39.60 18.61
N ASP A 336 -55.96 39.63 19.93
CA ASP A 336 -56.42 40.68 20.83
C ASP A 336 -55.27 41.16 21.72
N ILE A 337 -55.15 42.47 21.89
CA ILE A 337 -54.04 43.11 22.60
C ILE A 337 -54.11 42.86 24.11
N GLU A 338 -55.32 42.63 24.64
CA GLU A 338 -55.51 42.35 26.06
C GLU A 338 -54.85 41.02 26.46
N GLU A 339 -54.83 40.03 25.56
CA GLU A 339 -54.26 38.69 25.79
C GLU A 339 -52.74 38.73 26.00
N ILE A 340 -52.05 39.70 25.39
CA ILE A 340 -50.57 39.77 25.46
C ILE A 340 -50.05 40.57 26.64
N THR A 341 -50.91 41.34 27.31
CA THR A 341 -50.48 42.32 28.32
C THR A 341 -49.60 41.67 29.38
N PHE A 342 -50.01 40.51 29.90
CA PHE A 342 -49.24 39.78 30.91
C PHE A 342 -47.95 39.15 30.36
N ILE A 343 -47.97 38.66 29.12
CA ILE A 343 -46.79 38.05 28.47
C ILE A 343 -45.74 39.12 28.17
N LYS A 344 -46.18 40.28 27.67
CA LYS A 344 -45.31 41.41 27.39
C LYS A 344 -44.68 41.94 28.68
N SER A 345 -45.46 42.15 29.74
CA SER A 345 -44.93 42.57 31.04
C SER A 345 -43.95 41.56 31.64
N ALA A 346 -44.14 40.26 31.40
CA ALA A 346 -43.20 39.22 31.83
C ALA A 346 -41.87 39.28 31.03
N LEU A 347 -41.94 39.55 29.73
CA LEU A 347 -40.76 39.64 28.85
C LEU A 347 -40.01 40.98 28.99
N GLU A 348 -40.70 42.06 29.38
CA GLU A 348 -40.10 43.39 29.63
C GLU A 348 -39.00 43.37 30.70
N VAL A 349 -39.01 42.38 31.61
CA VAL A 349 -37.98 42.19 32.65
C VAL A 349 -36.62 41.81 32.05
N GLU A 350 -36.63 41.10 30.92
CA GLU A 350 -35.45 40.65 30.18
C GLU A 350 -35.20 41.45 28.88
N GLU A 351 -36.13 42.33 28.53
CA GLU A 351 -36.08 43.13 27.31
C GLU A 351 -34.92 44.14 27.35
N GLY A 352 -34.04 44.06 26.34
CA GLY A 352 -32.82 44.87 26.25
C GLY A 352 -31.60 44.31 26.98
N LYS A 353 -31.72 43.18 27.69
CA LYS A 353 -30.58 42.43 28.27
C LYS A 353 -30.27 41.17 27.49
N SER A 354 -31.26 40.29 27.32
CA SER A 354 -31.13 38.97 26.69
C SER A 354 -32.15 38.75 25.57
N ILE A 355 -33.25 39.52 25.58
CA ILE A 355 -34.39 39.35 24.68
C ILE A 355 -34.76 40.68 24.00
N LYS A 356 -35.21 40.60 22.74
CA LYS A 356 -35.85 41.71 22.01
C LYS A 356 -37.20 41.25 21.50
N THR A 357 -38.28 41.91 21.91
CA THR A 357 -39.62 41.52 21.47
C THR A 357 -40.01 42.28 20.20
N THR A 358 -40.83 41.65 19.36
CA THR A 358 -41.49 42.29 18.20
C THR A 358 -42.93 41.83 18.19
N THR A 359 -43.87 42.75 18.11
CA THR A 359 -45.31 42.47 18.06
C THR A 359 -45.76 42.46 16.61
N ILE A 360 -46.53 41.43 16.23
CA ILE A 360 -47.04 41.22 14.86
C ILE A 360 -48.54 40.95 14.89
#